data_AF-A0A3D0YUW9-F1
#
_entry.id   AF-A0A3D0YUW9-F1
#
_cell.length_a   1.000
_cell.length_b   1.000
_cell.length_c   1.000
_cell.angle_alpha   90.00
_cell.angle_beta   90.00
_cell.angle_gamma   90.00
#
_symmetry.space_group_name_H-M   'P 1'
#
loop_
_entity.id
_entity.type
_entity.pdbx_description
1 polymer ?
#
loop_
_entity_poly.entity_id
_entity_poly.type
_entity_poly.pdbx_seq_one_letter_code
_entity_poly.pdbx_strand_id
1 'polypeptide(L)'
;MPNLNRSDRFIYWTPRILSALFILFLALFSLDIFDLNLDFWGTLLGLFMHNLPSIFLLIILFISWRYELVGAIAYCLGGIIYIILLLQNPFEWYMLGWAVQISGVAFFISVLFFLGWRHKQKNKII
;
A
#
# COMPACT_ATOMS: atom_id res chain seq x y z
N MET A 1 -3.97 4.53 25.64
CA MET A 1 -3.69 3.24 24.95
C MET A 1 -3.89 2.14 26.00
N PRO A 2 -4.75 1.12 25.76
CA PRO A 2 -4.90 0.04 26.72
C PRO A 2 -3.64 -0.83 26.75
N ASN A 3 -3.33 -1.40 27.90
CA ASN A 3 -2.26 -2.37 28.12
C ASN A 3 -2.47 -3.59 27.20
N LEU A 4 -1.71 -3.65 26.10
CA LEU A 4 -1.71 -4.78 25.16
C LEU A 4 -0.40 -5.57 25.30
N ASN A 5 -0.54 -6.90 25.29
CA ASN A 5 0.55 -7.85 25.33
C ASN A 5 1.48 -7.66 24.10
N ARG A 6 2.73 -8.14 24.16
CA ARG A 6 3.71 -7.93 23.06
C ARG A 6 3.18 -8.39 21.70
N SER A 7 2.47 -9.52 21.66
CA SER A 7 1.90 -10.10 20.43
C SER A 7 0.83 -9.22 19.79
N ASP A 8 -0.06 -8.62 20.59
CA ASP A 8 -1.13 -7.74 20.10
C ASP A 8 -0.56 -6.45 19.52
N ARG A 9 0.52 -5.95 20.14
CA ARG A 9 1.27 -4.79 19.66
C ARG A 9 1.92 -5.07 18.31
N PHE A 10 2.46 -6.28 18.12
CA PHE A 10 3.04 -6.70 16.86
C PHE A 10 1.97 -6.75 15.74
N ILE A 11 0.85 -7.43 15.97
CA ILE A 11 -0.26 -7.53 14.99
C ILE A 11 -0.80 -6.14 14.63
N TYR A 12 -0.81 -5.20 15.57
CA TYR A 12 -1.21 -3.83 15.32
C TYR A 12 -0.17 -3.06 14.48
N TRP A 13 1.11 -3.02 14.87
CA TRP A 13 2.09 -2.16 14.21
C TRP A 13 2.63 -2.71 12.88
N THR A 14 2.73 -4.02 12.73
CA THR A 14 3.30 -4.66 11.53
C THR A 14 2.61 -4.23 10.21
N PRO A 15 1.27 -4.29 10.03
CA PRO A 15 0.63 -3.84 8.80
C PRO A 15 0.90 -2.37 8.47
N ARG A 16 1.00 -1.52 9.51
CA ARG A 16 1.16 -0.06 9.36
C ARG A 16 2.59 0.31 8.95
N ILE A 17 3.58 -0.28 9.60
CA ILE A 17 4.99 -0.08 9.24
C ILE A 17 5.24 -0.62 7.84
N LEU A 18 4.75 -1.83 7.53
CA LEU A 18 4.94 -2.42 6.21
C LEU A 18 4.25 -1.62 5.11
N SER A 19 3.05 -1.12 5.38
CA SER A 19 2.32 -0.22 4.49
C SER A 19 3.07 1.10 4.26
N ALA A 20 3.63 1.72 5.30
CA ALA A 20 4.44 2.93 5.15
C ALA A 20 5.70 2.68 4.30
N LEU A 21 6.40 1.57 4.53
CA LEU A 21 7.56 1.17 3.72
C LEU A 21 7.18 0.92 2.26
N PHE A 22 6.04 0.25 2.02
CA PHE A 22 5.55 -0.01 0.68
C PHE A 22 5.18 1.28 -0.06
N ILE A 23 4.52 2.24 0.61
CA ILE A 23 4.22 3.56 0.04
C ILE A 23 5.50 4.32 -0.32
N LEU A 24 6.49 4.32 0.58
CA LEU A 24 7.79 4.95 0.32
C LEU A 24 8.49 4.30 -0.86
N PHE A 25 8.48 2.97 -0.95
CA PHE A 25 9.02 2.24 -2.09
C PHE A 25 8.33 2.64 -3.40
N LEU A 26 6.99 2.70 -3.44
CA LEU A 26 6.25 3.13 -4.63
C LEU A 26 6.55 4.58 -5.01
N ALA A 27 6.77 5.46 -4.02
CA ALA A 27 7.12 6.85 -4.29
C ALA A 27 8.48 7.01 -4.98
N LEU A 28 9.39 6.04 -4.86
CA LEU A 28 10.69 6.07 -5.56
C LEU A 28 10.53 6.00 -7.08
N PHE A 29 9.47 5.37 -7.60
CA PHE A 29 9.19 5.35 -9.05
C PHE A 29 8.86 6.73 -9.62
N SER A 30 8.54 7.72 -8.78
CA SER A 30 8.37 9.10 -9.26
C SER A 30 9.68 9.78 -9.64
N LEU A 31 10.82 9.23 -9.20
CA LEU A 31 12.14 9.80 -9.50
C LEU A 31 12.51 9.67 -10.98
N ASP A 32 11.85 8.79 -11.74
CA ASP A 32 12.03 8.66 -13.19
C ASP A 32 11.70 9.97 -13.94
N ILE A 33 10.94 10.89 -13.32
CA ILE A 33 10.65 12.21 -13.92
C ILE A 33 11.91 13.07 -14.10
N PHE A 34 12.98 12.82 -13.33
CA PHE A 34 14.22 13.58 -13.45
C PHE A 34 14.95 13.29 -14.77
N ASP A 35 14.69 12.16 -15.41
CA ASP A 35 15.27 11.81 -16.72
C ASP A 35 14.62 12.59 -17.89
N LEU A 36 13.47 13.22 -17.67
CA LEU A 36 12.72 13.95 -18.71
C LEU A 36 13.25 15.37 -18.97
N ASN A 37 14.27 15.84 -18.23
CA ASN A 37 14.89 17.17 -18.40
C ASN A 37 13.88 18.33 -18.47
N LEU A 38 12.84 18.28 -17.64
CA LEU A 38 11.80 19.32 -17.54
C LEU A 38 12.31 20.56 -16.78
N ASP A 39 11.66 21.70 -17.02
CA ASP A 39 11.86 22.89 -16.18
C ASP A 39 11.31 22.68 -14.76
N PHE A 40 11.71 23.51 -13.79
CA PHE A 40 11.42 23.34 -12.37
C PHE A 40 9.93 23.05 -12.08
N TRP A 41 9.02 23.82 -12.69
CA TRP A 41 7.58 23.63 -12.51
C TRP A 41 7.07 22.34 -13.14
N GLY A 42 7.64 21.93 -14.28
CA GLY A 42 7.35 20.67 -14.94
C GLY A 42 7.76 19.48 -14.08
N THR A 43 8.96 19.51 -13.49
CA THR A 43 9.43 18.48 -12.56
C THR A 43 8.56 18.42 -11.31
N LEU A 44 8.19 19.57 -10.73
CA LEU A 44 7.35 19.60 -9.52
C LEU A 44 5.95 19.01 -9.78
N LEU A 45 5.30 19.38 -10.87
CA LEU A 45 4.01 18.83 -11.26
C LEU A 45 4.12 17.35 -11.63
N GLY A 46 5.18 16.96 -12.35
CA GLY A 46 5.46 15.58 -12.70
C GLY A 46 5.63 14.69 -11.45
N LEU A 47 6.42 15.13 -10.47
CA LEU A 47 6.57 14.43 -9.19
C LEU A 47 5.23 14.25 -8.47
N PHE A 48 4.38 15.29 -8.45
CA PHE A 48 3.06 15.20 -7.82
C PHE A 48 2.15 14.19 -8.53
N MET A 49 2.11 14.23 -9.87
CA MET A 49 1.29 13.33 -10.68
C MET A 49 1.79 11.88 -10.61
N HIS A 50 3.10 11.64 -10.64
CA HIS A 50 3.66 10.29 -10.51
C HIS A 50 3.43 9.69 -9.11
N ASN A 51 3.36 10.54 -8.07
CA ASN A 51 3.10 10.09 -6.70
C ASN A 51 1.61 9.98 -6.35
N LEU A 52 0.68 10.26 -7.26
CA LEU A 52 -0.76 10.13 -6.98
C LEU A 52 -1.11 8.75 -6.38
N PRO A 53 -0.63 7.61 -6.93
CA PRO A 53 -0.91 6.29 -6.36
C PRO A 53 -0.42 6.16 -4.91
N SER A 54 0.80 6.63 -4.62
CA SER A 54 1.41 6.61 -3.29
C SER A 54 0.65 7.52 -2.31
N ILE A 55 0.23 8.70 -2.74
CA ILE A 55 -0.58 9.65 -1.94
C ILE A 55 -1.93 9.03 -1.59
N PHE A 56 -2.60 8.37 -2.55
CA PHE A 56 -3.85 7.66 -2.29
C PHE A 56 -3.69 6.55 -1.25
N LEU A 57 -2.64 5.74 -1.35
CA LEU A 57 -2.34 4.69 -0.37
C LEU A 57 -2.00 5.27 1.00
N LEU A 58 -1.37 6.45 1.06
CA LEU A 58 -1.09 7.15 2.32
C LEU A 58 -2.38 7.60 3.01
N ILE A 59 -3.36 8.11 2.27
CA ILE A 59 -4.69 8.45 2.79
C ILE A 59 -5.39 7.19 3.33
N ILE A 60 -5.36 6.08 2.58
CA ILE A 60 -5.90 4.79 3.02
C ILE A 60 -5.24 4.32 4.30
N LEU A 61 -3.91 4.42 4.38
CA LEU A 61 -3.15 4.08 5.59
C LEU A 61 -3.62 4.94 6.78
N PHE A 62 -3.77 6.25 6.60
CA PHE A 62 -4.27 7.15 7.64
C PHE A 62 -5.67 6.77 8.14
N ILE A 63 -6.60 6.45 7.23
CA ILE A 63 -7.97 6.02 7.59
C ILE A 63 -7.95 4.66 8.29
N SER A 64 -7.11 3.74 7.83
CA SER A 64 -7.01 2.39 8.37
C SER A 64 -6.40 2.33 9.78
N TRP A 65 -5.81 3.42 10.26
CA TRP A 65 -5.43 3.57 11.67
C TRP A 65 -6.61 3.42 12.63
N ARG A 66 -7.78 3.94 12.24
CA ARG A 66 -9.04 3.79 12.99
C ARG A 66 -9.87 2.59 12.50
N TYR A 67 -9.87 2.36 11.18
CA TYR A 67 -10.70 1.36 10.50
C TYR A 67 -9.86 0.33 9.73
N GLU A 68 -9.31 -0.66 10.42
CA GLU A 68 -8.40 -1.67 9.84
C GLU A 68 -8.99 -2.43 8.64
N LEU A 69 -10.30 -2.65 8.63
CA LEU A 69 -10.99 -3.30 7.51
C LEU A 69 -10.88 -2.50 6.20
N VAL A 70 -10.86 -1.16 6.29
CA VAL A 70 -10.65 -0.28 5.12
C VAL A 70 -9.28 -0.54 4.51
N GLY A 71 -8.25 -0.70 5.35
CA GLY A 71 -6.91 -1.06 4.89
C GLY A 71 -6.89 -2.41 4.18
N ALA A 72 -7.50 -3.43 4.78
CA ALA A 72 -7.59 -4.76 4.17
C ALA A 72 -8.24 -4.72 2.77
N ILE A 73 -9.42 -4.11 2.67
CA ILE A 73 -10.15 -4.02 1.40
C ILE A 73 -9.39 -3.18 0.39
N ALA A 74 -8.89 -2.01 0.78
CA ALA A 74 -8.25 -1.08 -0.14
C ALA A 74 -6.92 -1.62 -0.69
N TYR A 75 -6.07 -2.25 0.13
CA TYR A 75 -4.84 -2.88 -0.34
C TYR A 75 -5.13 -4.10 -1.23
N CYS A 76 -6.18 -4.87 -0.94
CA CYS A 76 -6.63 -5.96 -1.79
C CYS A 76 -7.08 -5.45 -3.17
N LEU A 77 -7.97 -4.46 -3.18
CA LEU A 77 -8.45 -3.86 -4.41
C LEU A 77 -7.32 -3.20 -5.20
N GLY A 78 -6.39 -2.51 -4.54
CA GLY A 78 -5.22 -1.93 -5.18
C GLY A 78 -4.36 -2.97 -5.90
N GLY A 79 -4.10 -4.12 -5.26
CA GLY A 79 -3.37 -5.22 -5.87
C GLY A 79 -4.10 -5.85 -7.08
N ILE A 80 -5.43 -5.98 -7.00
CA ILE A 80 -6.25 -6.48 -8.11
C ILE A 80 -6.27 -5.49 -9.27
N ILE A 81 -6.50 -4.20 -8.98
CA ILE A 81 -6.53 -3.14 -9.99
C ILE A 81 -5.18 -3.09 -10.71
N TYR A 82 -4.06 -3.16 -9.99
CA TYR A 82 -2.74 -3.19 -10.62
C TYR A 82 -2.58 -4.36 -11.59
N ILE A 83 -2.99 -5.57 -11.21
CA ILE A 83 -2.96 -6.74 -12.10
C ILE A 83 -3.84 -6.52 -13.33
N ILE A 84 -5.06 -6.00 -13.16
CA ILE A 84 -5.98 -5.74 -14.27
C ILE A 84 -5.37 -4.72 -15.25
N LEU A 85 -4.80 -3.62 -14.74
CA LEU A 85 -4.14 -2.61 -15.57
C LEU A 85 -2.91 -3.18 -16.29
N LEU A 86 -2.16 -4.07 -15.65
CA LEU A 86 -1.01 -4.73 -16.25
C LEU A 86 -1.43 -5.65 -17.41
N LEU A 87 -2.52 -6.40 -17.25
CA LEU A 87 -3.07 -7.30 -18.26
C LEU A 87 -3.66 -6.58 -19.50
N GLN A 88 -3.86 -5.26 -19.43
CA GLN A 88 -4.24 -4.45 -20.59
C GLN A 88 -3.08 -4.21 -21.56
N ASN A 89 -1.84 -4.47 -21.14
CA ASN A 89 -0.65 -4.33 -21.96
C ASN A 89 -0.28 -5.68 -22.62
N PRO A 90 0.41 -5.68 -23.77
CA PRO A 90 0.93 -6.91 -24.36
C PRO A 90 1.82 -7.64 -23.36
N PHE A 91 1.57 -8.95 -23.21
CA PHE A 91 2.21 -9.74 -22.18
C PHE A 91 3.71 -9.91 -22.41
N GLU A 92 4.50 -9.55 -21.40
CA GLU A 92 5.94 -9.73 -21.36
C GLU A 92 6.36 -10.46 -20.07
N TRP A 93 7.37 -11.32 -20.13
CA TRP A 93 7.78 -12.14 -18.98
C TRP A 93 8.18 -11.34 -17.74
N TYR A 94 8.79 -10.16 -17.93
CA TYR A 94 9.17 -9.30 -16.81
C TYR A 94 7.96 -8.75 -16.05
N MET A 95 6.79 -8.65 -16.70
CA MET A 95 5.55 -8.17 -16.07
C MET A 95 5.08 -9.10 -14.95
N LEU A 96 5.29 -10.42 -15.10
CA LEU A 96 4.98 -11.38 -14.02
C LEU A 96 5.79 -11.10 -12.75
N GLY A 97 7.08 -10.78 -12.89
CA GLY A 97 7.94 -10.43 -11.77
C GLY A 97 7.40 -9.22 -11.01
N TRP A 98 7.08 -8.14 -11.75
CA TRP A 98 6.52 -6.92 -11.16
C TRP A 98 5.11 -7.13 -10.59
N ALA A 99 4.26 -7.91 -11.25
CA ALA A 99 2.93 -8.28 -10.77
C ALA A 99 3.00 -8.96 -9.41
N VAL A 100 3.85 -9.98 -9.28
CA VAL A 100 4.03 -10.72 -8.03
C VAL A 100 4.65 -9.84 -6.96
N GLN A 101 5.65 -9.02 -7.30
CA GLN A 101 6.33 -8.20 -6.31
C GLN A 101 5.44 -7.08 -5.75
N ILE A 102 4.73 -6.34 -6.61
CA ILE A 102 3.88 -5.23 -6.19
C ILE A 102 2.56 -5.74 -5.60
N SER A 103 1.81 -6.57 -6.32
CA SER A 103 0.52 -7.07 -5.82
C SER A 103 0.70 -8.08 -4.69
N GLY A 104 1.77 -8.88 -4.70
CA GLY A 104 2.05 -9.80 -3.59
C GLY A 104 2.28 -9.07 -2.27
N VAL A 105 3.05 -7.98 -2.28
CA VAL A 105 3.25 -7.15 -1.08
C VAL A 105 1.94 -6.46 -0.67
N ALA A 106 1.16 -5.94 -1.62
CA ALA A 106 -0.15 -5.34 -1.34
C ALA A 106 -1.13 -6.34 -0.72
N PHE A 107 -1.22 -7.58 -1.25
CA PHE A 107 -2.04 -8.64 -0.70
C PHE A 107 -1.57 -9.08 0.68
N PHE A 108 -0.26 -9.15 0.89
CA PHE A 108 0.29 -9.49 2.20
C PHE A 108 -0.08 -8.42 3.25
N ILE A 109 0.03 -7.13 2.93
CA ILE A 109 -0.43 -6.03 3.77
C ILE A 109 -1.94 -6.13 4.05
N SER A 110 -2.74 -6.44 3.02
CA SER A 110 -4.19 -6.64 3.16
C SER A 110 -4.53 -7.73 4.18
N VAL A 111 -3.88 -8.89 4.08
CA VAL A 111 -4.08 -10.00 5.03
C VAL A 111 -3.73 -9.57 6.45
N LEU A 112 -2.63 -8.84 6.64
CA LEU A 112 -2.24 -8.35 7.97
C LEU A 112 -3.27 -7.38 8.56
N PHE A 113 -3.79 -6.43 7.78
CA PHE A 113 -4.87 -5.54 8.23
C PHE A 113 -6.14 -6.32 8.60
N PHE A 114 -6.48 -7.35 7.83
CA PHE A 114 -7.63 -8.19 8.10
C PHE A 114 -7.48 -9.01 9.39
N LEU A 115 -6.28 -9.55 9.64
CA LEU A 115 -5.97 -10.24 10.90
C LEU A 115 -6.05 -9.30 12.10
N GLY A 116 -5.52 -8.08 11.98
CA GLY A 116 -5.66 -7.03 13.00
C GLY A 116 -7.13 -6.73 13.31
N TRP A 117 -7.96 -6.56 12.27
CA TRP A 117 -9.39 -6.33 12.44
C TRP A 117 -10.08 -7.48 13.16
N ARG A 118 -9.82 -8.74 12.76
CA ARG A 118 -10.40 -9.92 13.43
C ARG A 118 -10.01 -10.00 14.90
N HIS A 119 -8.75 -9.69 15.23
CA HIS A 119 -8.28 -9.67 16.61
C HIS A 119 -9.01 -8.61 17.45
N LYS A 120 -9.18 -7.40 16.89
CA LYS A 120 -9.92 -6.32 17.52
C LYS A 120 -11.40 -6.65 17.76
N GLN A 121 -12.03 -7.42 16.87
CA GLN A 121 -13.41 -7.86 17.04
C GLN A 121 -13.56 -8.94 18.12
N LYS A 122 -12.64 -9.91 18.18
CA LYS A 122 -12.65 -10.92 19.25
C LYS A 122 -12.52 -10.29 20.64
N ASN A 123 -11.63 -9.32 20.80
CA ASN A 123 -11.43 -8.61 22.07
C ASN A 123 -12.55 -7.63 22.44
N LYS A 124 -13.53 -7.41 21.56
CA LYS A 124 -14.75 -6.62 21.87
C LYS A 124 -15.92 -7.49 22.32
N ILE A 125 -15.85 -8.81 22.10
CA ILE A 125 -16.95 -9.76 22.33
C ILE A 125 -16.76 -10.49 23.68
N ILE A 126 -15.61 -10.31 24.34
CA ILE A 126 -15.31 -10.76 25.70
C ILE A 126 -15.33 -9.53 26.61
#